data_AF-A0A257YE88-F1
#
_entry.id   AF-A0A257YE88-F1
#
_cell.length_a   1.000
_cell.length_b   1.000
_cell.length_c   1.000
_cell.angle_alpha   90.00
_cell.angle_beta   90.00
_cell.angle_gamma   90.00
#
_symmetry.space_group_name_H-M   'P 1'
#
loop_
_entity.id
_entity.type
_entity.pdbx_description
1 polymer ?
#
loop_
_entity_poly.entity_id
_entity_poly.type
_entity_poly.pdbx_seq_one_letter_code
_entity_poly.pdbx_strand_id
1 'polypeptide(L)'
;MRLITAPSKAANVGNFGRPHLGKVRCPLTQGMLMTQMLGAFAEFERALIRERTRAGLKAAVARGAQPGNPKMRARDPAAIAEIRYSHNERYLHELVDGRQRWLPTVERLRPHLPWALVLRQIRAISPSARSFSERTLVKACRTLVRAGYADAVILDPAPRLPPDSRVARLVADRLRTHPDSTLRDLASWLSLDLREPTPRGGLAWAPEGVRRVIARARALHLLDDEQPSEIEVGSANGLTM
;
A
#
# COMPACT_ATOMS: atom_id res chain seq x y z
N MET A 1 16.36 2.35 -67.56
CA MET A 1 15.62 3.20 -68.52
C MET A 1 14.20 3.37 -67.99
N ARG A 2 13.80 4.63 -67.69
CA ARG A 2 12.45 5.15 -67.29
C ARG A 2 11.88 4.58 -65.97
N LEU A 3 11.90 5.25 -64.81
CA LEU A 3 11.44 6.61 -64.42
C LEU A 3 10.05 6.95 -64.97
N ILE A 4 9.06 7.08 -64.08
CA ILE A 4 8.15 8.24 -63.94
C ILE A 4 7.51 8.22 -62.54
N THR A 5 7.66 9.37 -61.88
CA THR A 5 7.22 9.82 -60.55
C THR A 5 5.79 10.35 -60.62
N ALA A 6 4.95 10.28 -59.57
CA ALA A 6 4.56 11.38 -58.64
C ALA A 6 3.07 11.21 -58.24
N PRO A 7 2.47 11.97 -57.29
CA PRO A 7 3.03 12.83 -56.24
C PRO A 7 2.49 12.55 -54.79
N SER A 8 3.14 13.23 -53.84
CA SER A 8 2.80 13.42 -52.43
C SER A 8 1.68 14.45 -52.22
N LYS A 9 0.73 14.21 -51.28
CA LYS A 9 0.34 15.20 -50.24
C LYS A 9 -0.61 14.65 -49.17
N ALA A 10 -0.17 14.78 -47.91
CA ALA A 10 -0.90 15.13 -46.70
C ALA A 10 -2.35 14.60 -46.48
N ALA A 11 -2.50 13.67 -45.54
CA ALA A 11 -3.73 13.50 -44.77
C ALA A 11 -3.40 13.47 -43.28
N ASN A 12 -3.50 14.67 -42.71
CA ASN A 12 -3.95 15.02 -41.36
C ASN A 12 -3.89 13.93 -40.26
N VAL A 13 -3.08 14.22 -39.24
CA VAL A 13 -3.09 13.58 -37.91
C VAL A 13 -4.42 13.90 -37.23
N GLY A 14 -5.45 13.13 -37.59
CA GLY A 14 -6.76 13.15 -36.95
C GLY A 14 -6.75 12.31 -35.69
N ASN A 15 -6.47 12.95 -34.56
CA ASN A 15 -7.02 12.67 -33.23
C ASN A 15 -7.60 11.25 -33.04
N PHE A 16 -6.83 10.33 -32.45
CA PHE A 16 -7.33 9.06 -31.93
C PHE A 16 -8.38 9.34 -30.85
N GLY A 17 -9.63 9.53 -31.30
CA GLY A 17 -10.80 9.63 -30.46
C GLY A 17 -10.86 8.39 -29.59
N ARG A 18 -10.83 8.62 -28.27
CA ARG A 18 -11.17 7.60 -27.27
C ARG A 18 -12.40 6.84 -27.77
N PRO A 19 -12.40 5.50 -27.81
CA PRO A 19 -13.65 4.78 -28.07
C PRO A 19 -14.57 5.14 -26.90
N HIS A 20 -15.51 6.04 -27.15
CA HIS A 20 -16.61 6.31 -26.25
C HIS A 20 -17.47 5.05 -26.32
N LEU A 21 -17.10 4.04 -25.53
CA LEU A 21 -17.97 2.92 -25.23
C LEU A 21 -19.24 3.54 -24.63
N GLY A 22 -20.21 3.79 -25.49
CA GLY A 22 -21.56 4.12 -25.08
C GLY A 22 -21.98 3.02 -24.12
N LYS A 23 -22.20 3.37 -22.85
CA LYS A 23 -22.86 2.49 -21.91
C LYS A 23 -24.20 2.13 -22.52
N VAL A 24 -24.33 0.91 -23.04
CA VAL A 24 -25.61 0.35 -23.48
C VAL A 24 -26.45 0.17 -22.22
N ARG A 25 -27.15 1.24 -21.83
CA ARG A 25 -28.25 1.17 -20.87
C ARG A 25 -29.49 0.92 -21.68
N CYS A 26 -29.92 -0.34 -21.78
CA CYS A 26 -31.27 -0.67 -22.25
C CYS A 26 -32.24 -0.35 -21.10
N PRO A 27 -33.02 0.75 -21.16
CA PRO A 27 -33.79 1.25 -20.01
C PRO A 27 -35.16 0.56 -19.86
N LEU A 28 -35.35 -0.60 -20.47
CA LEU A 28 -36.62 -1.34 -20.49
C LEU A 28 -36.50 -2.58 -19.61
N THR A 29 -37.55 -2.93 -18.87
CA THR A 29 -37.64 -4.16 -18.05
C THR A 29 -37.27 -5.42 -18.84
N GLN A 30 -37.57 -5.43 -20.13
CA GLN A 30 -37.14 -6.47 -21.09
C GLN A 30 -35.61 -6.56 -21.25
N GLY A 31 -34.89 -5.43 -21.26
CA GLY A 31 -33.43 -5.41 -21.35
C GLY A 31 -32.75 -5.94 -20.08
N MET A 32 -33.32 -5.66 -18.91
CA MET A 32 -32.87 -6.25 -17.65
C MET A 32 -33.09 -7.77 -17.63
N LEU A 33 -34.26 -8.24 -18.07
CA LEU A 33 -34.56 -9.67 -18.15
C LEU A 33 -33.60 -10.41 -19.11
N MET A 34 -33.34 -9.85 -20.29
CA MET A 34 -32.38 -10.44 -21.24
C MET A 34 -30.95 -10.46 -20.67
N THR A 35 -30.55 -9.43 -19.94
CA THR A 35 -29.23 -9.39 -19.28
C THR A 35 -29.10 -10.49 -18.23
N GLN A 36 -30.14 -10.72 -17.42
CA GLN A 36 -30.14 -11.79 -16.42
C GLN A 36 -30.16 -13.18 -17.06
N MET A 37 -30.91 -13.36 -18.15
CA MET A 37 -30.93 -14.61 -18.91
C MET A 37 -29.55 -14.93 -19.50
N LEU A 38 -28.86 -13.94 -20.06
CA LEU A 38 -27.49 -14.09 -20.56
C LEU A 38 -26.51 -14.43 -19.43
N GLY A 39 -26.65 -13.79 -18.26
CA GLY A 39 -25.85 -14.12 -17.08
C GLY A 39 -26.06 -15.56 -16.60
N ALA A 40 -27.31 -16.02 -16.57
CA ALA A 40 -27.67 -17.40 -16.22
C ALA A 40 -27.12 -18.40 -17.25
N PHE A 41 -27.18 -18.07 -18.53
CA PHE A 41 -26.62 -18.90 -19.60
C PHE A 41 -25.09 -19.00 -19.54
N ALA A 42 -24.40 -17.91 -19.24
CA ALA A 42 -22.94 -17.91 -19.07
C ALA A 42 -22.49 -18.81 -17.90
N GLU A 43 -23.19 -18.78 -16.76
CA GLU A 43 -22.90 -19.69 -15.65
C GLU A 43 -23.25 -21.15 -15.99
N PHE A 44 -24.33 -21.39 -16.75
CA PHE A 44 -24.66 -22.71 -17.26
C PHE A 44 -23.55 -23.27 -18.18
N GLU A 45 -23.07 -22.49 -19.16
CA GLU A 45 -21.97 -22.89 -20.04
C GLU A 45 -20.68 -23.16 -19.24
N ARG A 46 -20.36 -22.29 -18.26
CA ARG A 46 -19.21 -22.49 -17.38
C ARG A 46 -19.32 -23.78 -16.58
N ALA A 47 -20.51 -24.12 -16.10
CA ALA A 47 -20.77 -25.38 -15.42
C ALA A 47 -20.59 -26.58 -16.37
N LEU A 48 -21.13 -26.51 -17.58
CA LEU A 48 -21.02 -27.57 -18.59
C LEU A 48 -19.57 -27.82 -19.01
N ILE A 49 -18.78 -26.76 -19.24
CA ILE A 49 -17.34 -26.85 -19.55
C ILE A 49 -16.58 -27.49 -18.38
N ARG A 50 -16.88 -27.10 -17.14
CA ARG A 50 -16.28 -27.70 -15.93
C ARG A 50 -16.62 -29.20 -15.81
N GLU A 51 -17.86 -29.57 -16.10
CA GLU A 51 -18.30 -30.96 -16.06
C GLU A 51 -17.56 -31.79 -17.13
N ARG A 52 -17.54 -31.31 -18.38
CA ARG A 52 -16.83 -31.97 -19.48
C ARG A 52 -15.33 -32.10 -19.22
N THR A 53 -14.68 -31.05 -18.72
CA THR A 53 -13.24 -31.09 -18.40
C THR A 53 -12.95 -32.07 -17.28
N ARG A 54 -13.78 -32.12 -16.23
CA ARG A 54 -13.65 -33.12 -15.15
C ARG A 54 -13.87 -34.53 -15.64
N ALA A 55 -14.88 -34.78 -16.49
CA ALA A 55 -15.12 -36.09 -17.08
C ALA A 55 -13.95 -36.54 -17.96
N GLY A 56 -13.42 -35.64 -18.79
CA GLY A 56 -12.23 -35.90 -19.60
C GLY A 56 -10.98 -36.19 -18.77
N LEU A 57 -10.75 -35.43 -17.70
CA LEU A 57 -9.67 -35.66 -16.74
C LEU A 57 -9.82 -37.02 -16.05
N LYS A 58 -11.01 -37.36 -15.56
CA LYS A 58 -11.29 -38.68 -14.93
C LYS A 58 -11.02 -39.82 -15.90
N ALA A 59 -11.48 -39.71 -17.15
CA ALA A 59 -11.23 -40.71 -18.17
C ALA A 59 -9.75 -40.82 -18.54
N ALA A 60 -9.02 -39.70 -18.59
CA ALA A 60 -7.57 -39.70 -18.81
C ALA A 60 -6.82 -40.37 -17.64
N VAL A 61 -7.21 -40.06 -16.40
CA VAL A 61 -6.65 -40.68 -15.19
C VAL A 61 -6.93 -42.19 -15.16
N ALA A 62 -8.15 -42.63 -15.52
CA ALA A 62 -8.50 -44.04 -15.62
C ALA A 62 -7.66 -44.79 -16.68
N ARG A 63 -7.20 -44.09 -17.73
CA ARG A 63 -6.25 -44.59 -18.73
C ARG A 63 -4.78 -44.49 -18.30
N GLY A 64 -4.50 -44.11 -17.05
CA GLY A 64 -3.15 -43.98 -16.49
C GLY A 64 -2.47 -42.63 -16.73
N ALA A 65 -3.15 -41.64 -17.33
CA ALA A 65 -2.59 -40.31 -17.48
C ALA A 65 -2.48 -39.62 -16.11
N GLN A 66 -1.29 -39.08 -15.81
CA GLN A 66 -1.05 -38.36 -14.57
C GLN A 66 -1.12 -36.85 -14.82
N PRO A 67 -2.12 -36.13 -14.30
CA PRO A 67 -2.24 -34.68 -14.49
C PRO A 67 -1.19 -33.89 -13.70
N GLY A 68 -0.80 -32.71 -14.20
CA GLY A 68 0.19 -31.81 -13.58
C GLY A 68 1.54 -31.78 -14.29
N ASN A 69 2.42 -30.85 -13.89
CA ASN A 69 3.75 -30.69 -14.47
C ASN A 69 4.63 -31.92 -14.15
N PRO A 70 5.11 -32.69 -15.15
CA PRO A 70 5.92 -33.88 -14.92
C PRO A 70 7.19 -33.62 -14.10
N LYS A 71 7.87 -32.47 -14.32
CA LYS A 71 9.09 -32.11 -13.59
C LYS A 71 8.83 -31.88 -12.11
N MET A 72 7.67 -31.30 -11.77
CA MET A 72 7.26 -31.08 -10.38
C MET A 72 6.87 -32.38 -9.69
N ARG A 73 6.28 -33.33 -10.43
CA ARG A 73 5.95 -34.65 -9.88
C ARG A 73 7.20 -35.46 -9.56
N ALA A 74 8.20 -35.38 -10.43
CA ALA A 74 9.52 -35.96 -10.21
C ALA A 74 10.33 -35.24 -9.11
N ARG A 75 9.81 -34.13 -8.55
CA ARG A 75 10.50 -33.23 -7.61
C ARG A 75 11.87 -32.80 -8.14
N ASP A 76 11.95 -32.56 -9.45
CA ASP A 76 13.18 -32.09 -10.09
C ASP A 76 13.62 -30.77 -9.43
N PRO A 77 14.82 -30.72 -8.81
CA PRO A 77 15.30 -29.54 -8.11
C PRO A 77 15.42 -28.33 -9.05
N ALA A 78 15.73 -28.53 -10.33
CA ALA A 78 15.89 -27.43 -11.29
C ALA A 78 14.53 -26.78 -11.60
N ALA A 79 13.48 -27.56 -11.85
CA ALA A 79 12.14 -27.05 -12.10
C ALA A 79 11.54 -26.35 -10.87
N ILE A 80 11.82 -26.87 -9.67
CA ILE A 80 11.39 -26.23 -8.42
C ILE A 80 12.12 -24.87 -8.24
N ALA A 81 13.42 -24.82 -8.54
CA ALA A 81 14.20 -23.60 -8.45
C ALA A 81 13.71 -22.52 -9.44
N GLU A 82 13.39 -22.91 -10.68
CA GLU A 82 12.87 -22.01 -11.72
C GLU A 82 11.51 -21.40 -11.32
N ILE A 83 10.58 -22.22 -10.84
CA ILE A 83 9.28 -21.73 -10.35
C ILE A 83 9.48 -20.82 -9.13
N ARG A 84 10.39 -21.18 -8.22
CA ARG A 84 10.69 -20.35 -7.06
C ARG A 84 11.29 -19.00 -7.47
N TYR A 85 12.18 -19.00 -8.46
CA TYR A 85 12.77 -17.79 -9.03
C TYR A 85 11.69 -16.87 -9.58
N SER A 86 10.83 -17.38 -10.48
CA SER A 86 9.74 -16.57 -11.08
C SER A 86 8.76 -16.02 -10.04
N HIS A 87 8.42 -16.79 -9.01
CA HIS A 87 7.60 -16.29 -7.89
C HIS A 87 8.30 -15.18 -7.10
N ASN A 88 9.59 -15.33 -6.82
CA ASN A 88 10.36 -14.32 -6.08
C ASN A 88 10.55 -13.04 -6.91
N GLU A 89 10.79 -13.17 -8.21
CA GLU A 89 10.92 -12.07 -9.15
C GLU A 89 9.61 -11.28 -9.26
N ARG A 90 8.49 -11.97 -9.48
CA ARG A 90 7.16 -11.33 -9.47
C ARG A 90 6.88 -10.63 -8.14
N TYR A 91 7.21 -11.28 -7.02
CA TYR A 91 7.05 -10.68 -5.70
C TYR A 91 7.92 -9.42 -5.54
N LEU A 92 9.16 -9.43 -6.02
CA LEU A 92 10.04 -8.27 -6.00
C LEU A 92 9.48 -7.12 -6.84
N HIS A 93 9.02 -7.39 -8.06
CA HIS A 93 8.38 -6.37 -8.91
C HIS A 93 7.19 -5.71 -8.22
N GLU A 94 6.27 -6.51 -7.67
CA GLU A 94 5.12 -6.01 -6.92
C GLU A 94 5.54 -5.13 -5.72
N LEU A 95 6.64 -5.47 -5.05
CA LEU A 95 7.17 -4.66 -3.95
C LEU A 95 7.76 -3.34 -4.42
N VAL A 96 8.53 -3.37 -5.52
CA VAL A 96 9.17 -2.20 -6.11
C VAL A 96 8.12 -1.19 -6.57
N ASP A 97 7.05 -1.65 -7.22
CA ASP A 97 5.96 -0.79 -7.70
C ASP A 97 5.27 -0.05 -6.55
N GLY A 98 5.09 -0.71 -5.41
CA GLY A 98 4.44 -0.13 -4.23
C GLY A 98 5.37 0.65 -3.30
N ARG A 99 6.69 0.61 -3.50
CA ARG A 99 7.68 1.01 -2.47
C ARG A 99 7.55 2.45 -2.03
N GLN A 100 7.25 3.37 -2.95
CA GLN A 100 7.24 4.82 -2.70
C GLN A 100 6.21 5.22 -1.64
N ARG A 101 5.18 4.39 -1.43
CA ARG A 101 4.09 4.68 -0.48
C ARG A 101 4.43 4.35 0.97
N TRP A 102 5.31 3.38 1.22
CA TRP A 102 5.53 2.84 2.56
C TRP A 102 7.00 2.71 2.96
N LEU A 103 7.91 2.51 2.01
CA LEU A 103 9.35 2.34 2.28
C LEU A 103 9.98 3.57 2.95
N PRO A 104 9.71 4.82 2.52
CA PRO A 104 10.28 6.00 3.17
C PRO A 104 9.91 6.11 4.66
N THR A 105 8.68 5.70 5.01
CA THR A 105 8.22 5.66 6.39
C THR A 105 8.94 4.59 7.20
N VAL A 106 9.23 3.43 6.59
CA VAL A 106 10.02 2.38 7.24
C VAL A 106 11.45 2.85 7.47
N GLU A 107 12.10 3.43 6.48
CA GLU A 107 13.48 3.92 6.56
C GLU A 107 13.65 4.96 7.67
N ARG A 108 12.68 5.85 7.82
CA ARG A 108 12.72 6.90 8.84
C ARG A 108 12.45 6.40 10.27
N LEU A 109 11.53 5.44 10.42
CA LEU A 109 11.04 5.02 11.74
C LEU A 109 11.75 3.79 12.29
N ARG A 110 12.12 2.85 11.42
CA ARG A 110 12.61 1.52 11.84
C ARG A 110 13.93 1.53 12.62
N PRO A 111 14.92 2.40 12.34
CA PRO A 111 16.14 2.47 13.14
C PRO A 111 15.89 2.76 14.63
N HIS A 112 14.74 3.36 14.95
CA HIS A 112 14.42 3.78 16.31
C HIS A 112 13.21 3.06 16.91
N LEU A 113 12.36 2.41 16.11
CA LEU A 113 11.09 1.85 16.58
C LEU A 113 10.94 0.39 16.16
N PRO A 114 10.44 -0.51 17.04
CA PRO A 114 10.10 -1.86 16.61
C PRO A 114 8.97 -1.91 15.59
N TRP A 115 9.00 -3.00 14.81
CA TRP A 115 8.13 -3.25 13.65
C TRP A 115 6.64 -3.10 13.92
N ALA A 116 6.16 -3.49 15.10
CA ALA A 116 4.75 -3.37 15.46
C ALA A 116 4.22 -1.93 15.33
N LEU A 117 4.99 -0.92 15.74
CA LEU A 117 4.55 0.49 15.62
C LEU A 117 4.70 1.01 14.20
N VAL A 118 5.78 0.64 13.51
CA VAL A 118 5.98 1.00 12.10
C VAL A 118 4.81 0.47 11.25
N LEU A 119 4.37 -0.76 11.50
CA LEU A 119 3.24 -1.35 10.80
C LEU A 119 1.93 -0.60 11.05
N ARG A 120 1.68 -0.18 12.28
CA ARG A 120 0.48 0.62 12.64
C ARG A 120 0.50 1.95 11.90
N GLN A 121 1.66 2.60 11.84
CA GLN A 121 1.81 3.86 11.11
C GLN A 121 1.58 3.68 9.61
N ILE A 122 2.13 2.63 9.00
CA ILE A 122 1.91 2.33 7.58
C ILE A 122 0.42 2.10 7.30
N ARG A 123 -0.27 1.35 8.18
CA ARG A 123 -1.71 1.09 8.05
C ARG A 123 -2.56 2.35 8.19
N ALA A 124 -2.12 3.30 9.01
CA ALA A 124 -2.82 4.58 9.20
C ALA A 124 -2.66 5.53 7.98
N ILE A 125 -1.46 5.57 7.37
CA ILE A 125 -1.16 6.48 6.25
C ILE A 125 -1.70 5.93 4.92
N SER A 126 -1.64 4.62 4.71
CA SER A 126 -2.02 4.00 3.44
C SER A 126 -2.92 2.79 3.69
N PRO A 127 -4.21 2.87 3.33
CA PRO A 127 -5.05 1.69 3.10
C PRO A 127 -4.50 1.00 1.85
N SER A 128 -3.38 0.30 2.01
CA SER A 128 -2.72 -0.42 0.94
C SER A 128 -3.70 -1.45 0.35
N ALA A 129 -3.65 -1.67 -0.97
CA ALA A 129 -4.27 -2.84 -1.60
C ALA A 129 -3.73 -4.18 -1.03
N ARG A 130 -2.59 -4.13 -0.31
CA ARG A 130 -1.92 -5.26 0.32
C ARG A 130 -1.75 -5.04 1.82
N SER A 131 -2.63 -5.61 2.64
CA SER A 131 -2.46 -5.58 4.09
C SER A 131 -1.16 -6.28 4.51
N PHE A 132 -0.21 -5.51 5.04
CA PHE A 132 0.99 -6.10 5.63
C PHE A 132 0.68 -6.68 7.02
N SER A 133 1.22 -7.87 7.27
CA SER A 133 1.48 -8.38 8.63
C SER A 133 2.92 -8.01 9.02
N GLU A 134 3.24 -8.01 10.32
CA GLU A 134 4.60 -7.75 10.80
C GLU A 134 5.63 -8.66 10.13
N ARG A 135 5.34 -9.96 10.07
CA ARG A 135 6.22 -10.96 9.41
C ARG A 135 6.40 -10.68 7.92
N THR A 136 5.31 -10.28 7.25
CA THR A 136 5.32 -9.99 5.81
C THR A 136 6.06 -8.69 5.50
N LEU A 137 5.98 -7.69 6.38
CA LEU A 137 6.71 -6.43 6.26
C LEU A 137 8.21 -6.66 6.42
N VAL A 138 8.61 -7.44 7.43
CA VAL A 138 10.01 -7.84 7.63
C VAL A 138 10.54 -8.60 6.41
N LYS A 139 9.75 -9.55 5.88
CA LYS A 139 10.12 -10.30 4.66
C LYS A 139 10.28 -9.36 3.45
N ALA A 140 9.36 -8.41 3.27
CA ALA A 140 9.43 -7.43 2.20
C ALA A 140 10.70 -6.58 2.30
N CYS A 141 11.00 -6.03 3.49
CA CYS A 141 12.19 -5.23 3.73
C CYS A 141 13.47 -6.04 3.48
N ARG A 142 13.55 -7.29 3.97
CA ARG A 142 14.69 -8.19 3.67
C ARG A 142 14.86 -8.44 2.18
N THR A 143 13.76 -8.58 1.45
CA THR A 143 13.79 -8.81 -0.01
C THR A 143 14.30 -7.56 -0.74
N LEU A 144 13.87 -6.37 -0.32
CA LEU A 144 14.34 -5.10 -0.88
C LEU A 144 15.81 -4.80 -0.55
N VAL A 145 16.26 -5.06 0.68
CA VAL A 145 17.66 -4.90 1.08
C VAL A 145 18.56 -5.84 0.28
N ARG A 146 18.16 -7.11 0.10
CA ARG A 146 18.90 -8.07 -0.75
C ARG A 146 18.97 -7.63 -2.21
N ALA A 147 17.96 -6.93 -2.69
CA ALA A 147 17.92 -6.38 -4.05
C ALA A 147 18.59 -4.99 -4.17
N GLY A 148 19.09 -4.41 -3.08
CA GLY A 148 19.78 -3.12 -3.07
C GLY A 148 18.87 -1.89 -3.11
N TYR A 149 17.57 -2.04 -2.85
CA TYR A 149 16.61 -0.92 -2.89
C TYR A 149 16.41 -0.21 -1.54
N ALA A 150 16.93 -0.77 -0.45
CA ALA A 150 16.76 -0.24 0.89
C ALA A 150 18.03 -0.49 1.71
N ASP A 151 18.29 0.37 2.68
CA ASP A 151 19.49 0.28 3.51
C ASP A 151 19.40 -0.87 4.53
N ALA A 152 20.53 -1.52 4.81
CA ALA A 152 20.60 -2.67 5.70
C ALA A 152 20.28 -2.31 7.17
N VAL A 153 20.48 -1.04 7.53
CA VAL A 153 20.21 -0.47 8.87
C VAL A 153 18.76 -0.72 9.35
N ILE A 154 17.81 -0.84 8.41
CA ILE A 154 16.40 -1.13 8.71
C ILE A 154 16.22 -2.50 9.39
N LEU A 155 17.11 -3.45 9.12
CA LEU A 155 17.01 -4.81 9.65
C LEU A 155 17.56 -4.93 11.07
N ASP A 156 18.35 -3.97 11.54
CA ASP A 156 19.00 -4.00 12.86
C ASP A 156 17.99 -3.95 14.01
N PRO A 157 18.28 -4.59 15.15
CA PRO A 157 17.40 -4.59 16.30
C PRO A 157 17.15 -3.15 16.79
N ALA A 158 15.87 -2.78 16.94
CA ALA A 158 15.52 -1.45 17.43
C ALA A 158 15.98 -1.25 18.89
N PRO A 159 16.49 -0.06 19.25
CA PRO A 159 16.81 0.26 20.63
C PRO A 159 15.55 0.27 21.51
N ARG A 160 15.67 -0.14 22.76
CA ARG A 160 14.60 -0.03 23.76
C ARG A 160 14.52 1.42 24.25
N LEU A 161 13.63 2.21 23.64
CA LEU A 161 13.37 3.58 24.07
C LEU A 161 12.31 3.65 25.18
N PRO A 162 12.41 4.60 26.12
CA PRO A 162 11.31 4.95 27.01
C PRO A 162 10.06 5.31 26.21
N PRO A 163 8.84 5.00 26.70
CA PRO A 163 7.58 5.28 26.01
C PRO A 163 7.50 6.73 25.49
N ASP A 164 7.80 7.69 26.35
CA ASP A 164 7.75 9.13 26.07
C ASP A 164 8.65 9.54 24.91
N SER A 165 9.84 8.95 24.82
CA SER A 165 10.82 9.23 23.76
C SER A 165 10.42 8.61 22.43
N ARG A 166 9.69 7.49 22.47
CA ARG A 166 9.15 6.82 21.28
C ARG A 166 7.92 7.56 20.73
N VAL A 167 7.01 8.02 21.59
CA VAL A 167 5.86 8.83 21.15
C VAL A 167 6.33 10.17 20.58
N ALA A 168 7.35 10.80 21.18
CA ALA A 168 7.96 12.02 20.64
C ALA A 168 8.44 11.85 19.19
N ARG A 169 9.07 10.71 18.85
CA ARG A 169 9.49 10.40 17.48
C ARG A 169 8.32 10.21 16.51
N LEU A 170 7.24 9.60 16.96
CA LEU A 170 6.04 9.38 16.14
C LEU A 170 5.29 10.69 15.88
N VAL A 171 5.16 11.54 16.90
CA VAL A 171 4.57 12.87 16.73
C VAL A 171 5.43 13.73 15.83
N ALA A 172 6.76 13.70 15.97
CA ALA A 172 7.67 14.40 15.08
C ALA A 172 7.55 13.92 13.62
N ASP A 173 7.47 12.60 13.40
CA ASP A 173 7.20 12.01 12.08
C ASP A 173 5.89 12.52 11.47
N ARG A 174 4.82 12.51 12.27
CA ARG A 174 3.49 12.95 11.84
C ARG A 174 3.50 14.43 11.45
N LEU A 175 4.12 15.29 12.25
CA LEU A 175 4.24 16.72 11.97
C LEU A 175 5.06 16.98 10.69
N ARG A 176 6.11 16.19 10.41
CA ARG A 176 6.85 16.29 9.14
C ARG A 176 6.00 15.92 7.92
N THR A 177 5.07 14.97 8.07
CA THR A 177 4.16 14.59 6.98
C THR A 177 2.94 15.51 6.83
N HIS A 178 2.48 16.10 7.94
CA HIS A 178 1.28 16.91 8.03
C HIS A 178 1.51 18.08 9.00
N PRO A 179 2.10 19.20 8.53
CA PRO A 179 2.48 20.32 9.39
C PRO A 179 1.26 20.99 10.04
N ASP A 180 0.10 20.98 9.38
CA ASP A 180 -1.12 21.64 9.85
C ASP A 180 -1.95 20.82 10.86
N SER A 181 -1.40 19.73 11.39
CA SER A 181 -2.13 18.85 12.32
C SER A 181 -2.41 19.55 13.65
N THR A 182 -3.69 19.66 14.04
CA THR A 182 -4.03 20.25 15.34
C THR A 182 -3.66 19.33 16.51
N LEU A 183 -3.48 19.89 17.72
CA LEU A 183 -3.22 19.09 18.93
C LEU A 183 -4.32 18.05 19.20
N ARG A 184 -5.57 18.36 18.86
CA ARG A 184 -6.72 17.45 19.00
C ARG A 184 -6.67 16.32 17.97
N ASP A 185 -6.26 16.62 16.75
CA ASP A 185 -6.11 15.60 15.70
C ASP A 185 -4.98 14.63 16.01
N LEU A 186 -3.85 15.16 16.50
CA LEU A 186 -2.73 14.33 16.98
C LEU A 186 -3.14 13.44 18.17
N ALA A 187 -3.92 13.96 19.11
CA ALA A 187 -4.43 13.18 20.24
C ALA A 187 -5.40 12.07 19.78
N SER A 188 -6.28 12.37 18.82
CA SER A 188 -7.19 11.40 18.22
C SER A 188 -6.42 10.32 17.47
N TRP A 189 -5.44 10.70 16.65
CA TRP A 189 -4.57 9.78 15.91
C TRP A 189 -3.78 8.84 16.84
N LEU A 190 -3.18 9.36 17.92
CA LEU A 190 -2.46 8.54 18.91
C LEU A 190 -3.38 7.53 19.62
N SER A 191 -4.62 7.93 19.90
CA SER A 191 -5.59 7.12 20.64
C SER A 191 -6.29 6.07 19.76
N LEU A 192 -6.66 6.44 18.53
CA LEU A 192 -7.53 5.63 17.66
C LEU A 192 -6.76 4.80 16.65
N ASP A 193 -5.83 5.43 15.92
CA ASP A 193 -5.10 4.79 14.83
C ASP A 193 -3.86 4.07 15.37
N LEU A 194 -3.10 4.78 16.21
CA LEU A 194 -1.88 4.29 16.78
C LEU A 194 -2.07 3.63 18.16
N ARG A 195 -3.26 3.66 18.78
CA ARG A 195 -3.61 3.11 20.12
C ARG A 195 -2.42 2.89 21.07
N GLU A 196 -1.62 3.92 21.28
CA GLU A 196 -0.41 3.83 22.11
C GLU A 196 -0.79 4.24 23.54
N PRO A 197 -0.40 3.47 24.58
CA PRO A 197 -0.66 3.88 25.94
C PRO A 197 0.05 5.19 26.24
N THR A 198 -0.63 6.07 26.95
CA THR A 198 -0.02 7.24 27.57
C THR A 198 1.09 6.82 28.54
N PRO A 199 2.02 7.72 28.90
CA PRO A 199 3.07 7.44 29.89
C PRO A 199 2.54 6.93 31.24
N ARG A 200 1.28 7.26 31.55
CA ARG A 200 0.55 6.85 32.76
C ARG A 200 -0.31 5.60 32.57
N GLY A 201 -0.24 4.93 31.42
CA GLY A 201 -0.95 3.69 31.11
C GLY A 201 -2.40 3.85 30.61
N GLY A 202 -2.91 5.07 30.48
CA GLY A 202 -4.23 5.33 29.88
C GLY A 202 -4.25 5.16 28.36
N LEU A 203 -5.39 4.78 27.79
CA LEU A 203 -5.58 4.53 26.35
C LEU A 203 -6.01 5.76 25.54
N ALA A 204 -6.36 6.86 26.21
CA ALA A 204 -6.81 8.10 25.58
C ALA A 204 -5.79 9.23 25.82
N TRP A 205 -5.40 9.90 24.74
CA TRP A 205 -4.51 11.05 24.77
C TRP A 205 -5.31 12.34 24.94
N ALA A 206 -4.92 13.16 25.91
CA ALA A 206 -5.40 14.54 26.01
C ALA A 206 -4.54 15.47 25.13
N PRO A 207 -5.10 16.56 24.56
CA PRO A 207 -4.33 17.54 23.78
C PRO A 207 -3.12 18.10 24.54
N GLU A 208 -3.24 18.31 25.85
CA GLU A 208 -2.15 18.78 26.70
C GLU A 208 -1.04 17.73 26.88
N GLY A 209 -1.39 16.45 26.87
CA GLY A 209 -0.42 15.36 26.85
C GLY A 209 0.40 15.37 25.57
N VAL A 210 -0.24 15.62 24.43
CA VAL A 210 0.44 15.76 23.13
C VAL A 210 1.35 16.99 23.12
N ARG A 211 0.91 18.12 23.69
CA ARG A 211 1.75 19.33 23.82
C ARG A 211 3.06 19.04 24.57
N ARG A 212 2.99 18.29 25.67
CA ARG A 212 4.19 17.86 26.43
C ARG A 212 5.11 16.97 25.61
N VAL A 213 4.54 16.07 24.80
CA VAL A 213 5.31 15.23 23.89
C VAL A 213 6.00 16.05 22.80
N ILE A 214 5.35 17.08 22.25
CA ILE A 214 5.96 18.00 21.28
C ILE A 214 7.12 18.75 21.92
N ALA A 215 6.93 19.30 23.12
CA ALA A 215 8.01 19.95 23.87
C ALA A 215 9.20 18.99 24.10
N ARG A 216 8.91 17.71 24.39
CA ARG A 216 9.95 16.68 24.51
C ARG A 216 10.62 16.35 23.18
N ALA A 217 9.88 16.32 22.07
CA ALA A 217 10.44 16.11 20.74
C ALA A 217 11.41 17.23 20.34
N ARG A 218 11.08 18.49 20.68
CA ARG A 218 11.99 19.64 20.53
C ARG A 218 13.24 19.48 21.40
N ALA A 219 13.08 19.07 22.67
CA ALA A 219 14.22 18.81 23.56
C ALA A 219 15.13 17.65 23.10
N LEU A 220 14.63 16.77 22.22
CA LEU A 220 15.40 15.70 21.59
C LEU A 220 15.96 16.09 20.20
N HIS A 221 15.81 17.36 19.81
CA HIS A 221 16.19 17.90 18.50
C HIS A 221 15.59 17.11 17.32
N LEU A 222 14.39 16.55 17.50
CA LEU A 222 13.67 15.80 16.45
C LEU A 222 12.84 16.71 15.55
N LEU A 223 12.52 17.90 16.04
CA LEU A 223 11.83 18.96 15.34
C LEU A 223 12.77 20.16 15.34
N ASP A 224 12.93 20.80 14.19
CA ASP A 224 13.63 22.06 14.08
C ASP A 224 12.79 23.13 14.81
N ASP A 225 13.43 24.00 15.58
CA ASP A 225 12.77 25.12 16.26
C ASP A 225 12.37 26.18 15.23
N GLU A 226 11.40 25.87 14.36
CA GLU A 226 10.64 26.94 13.72
C GLU A 226 9.78 27.62 14.79
N GLN A 227 10.03 28.91 14.88
CA GLN A 227 9.70 29.85 15.94
C GLN A 227 8.22 29.78 16.39
N PRO A 228 7.94 30.14 17.66
CA PRO A 228 6.57 30.31 18.12
C PRO A 228 5.87 31.28 17.18
N SER A 229 4.78 30.84 16.54
CA SER A 229 3.80 31.80 16.06
C SER A 229 3.39 32.61 17.29
N GLU A 230 3.80 33.88 17.29
CA GLU A 230 3.03 34.96 17.89
C GLU A 230 1.60 34.77 17.40
N ILE A 231 0.83 34.02 18.17
CA ILE A 231 -0.60 34.21 18.23
C ILE A 231 -0.71 35.59 18.84
N GLU A 232 -0.86 36.59 17.96
CA GLU A 232 -1.32 37.91 18.30
C GLU A 232 -2.45 37.75 19.31
N VAL A 233 -2.13 37.97 20.58
CA VAL A 233 -3.13 38.29 21.56
C VAL A 233 -3.57 39.69 21.15
N GLY A 234 -4.59 39.74 20.29
CA GLY A 234 -5.37 40.93 20.00
C GLY A 234 -6.01 41.41 21.30
N SER A 235 -5.20 42.08 22.11
CA SER A 235 -5.61 42.88 23.24
C SER A 235 -6.27 44.13 22.69
N ALA A 236 -7.51 43.99 22.22
CA ALA A 236 -8.43 45.10 22.05
C ALA A 236 -9.22 45.26 23.34
N ASN A 237 -8.53 45.64 24.41
CA ASN A 237 -9.12 46.28 25.58
C ASN A 237 -8.44 47.63 25.76
N GLY A 238 -9.05 48.64 25.13
CA GLY A 238 -8.75 50.05 25.31
C GLY A 238 -10.07 50.81 25.34
N LEU A 239 -10.67 50.81 26.52
CA LEU A 239 -11.83 51.63 26.90
C LEU A 239 -11.39 53.10 27.01
N THR A 240 -12.27 54.02 26.61
CA THR A 240 -12.45 55.36 27.20
C THR A 240 -11.48 56.49 26.80
N MET A 241 -11.97 57.39 25.93
CA MET A 241 -12.32 58.79 26.25
C MET A 241 -13.20 59.35 25.12
#